data_AF-A0A1H0ZM27-F1
#
_entry.id   AF-A0A1H0ZM27-F1
#
_cell.length_a   1.000
_cell.length_b   1.000
_cell.length_c   1.000
_cell.angle_alpha   90.00
_cell.angle_beta   90.00
_cell.angle_gamma   90.00
#
_symmetry.space_group_name_H-M   'P 1'
#
loop_
_entity.id
_entity.type
_entity.pdbx_description
1 polymer ?
#
loop_
_entity_poly.entity_id
_entity_poly.type
_entity_poly.pdbx_seq_one_letter_code
_entity_poly.pdbx_strand_id
1 'polypeptide(L)'
;MATFNEVAEHYFEKLDIFTLAITRAHGKNHPEAFEVRSLFNTMKEKTTEAGTTGKPHLEEEFAKLRKITSNYTIPGDVCGTYAGVYNMLSETDHAYHA
;
A
#
# COMPACT_ATOMS: atom_id res chain seq x y z
N MET A 1 -6.78 17.07 -7.33
CA MET A 1 -6.01 15.90 -6.87
C MET A 1 -6.45 14.72 -7.69
N ALA A 2 -5.57 13.76 -7.97
CA ALA A 2 -5.96 12.53 -8.64
C ALA A 2 -6.95 11.75 -7.75
N THR A 3 -7.94 11.12 -8.37
CA THR A 3 -8.91 10.25 -7.71
C THR A 3 -8.23 8.96 -7.25
N PHE A 4 -8.85 8.27 -6.29
CA PHE A 4 -8.38 6.95 -5.86
C PHE A 4 -8.19 5.98 -7.03
N ASN A 5 -9.12 5.93 -7.98
CA ASN A 5 -9.03 5.00 -9.11
C ASN A 5 -7.84 5.33 -10.03
N GLU A 6 -7.59 6.61 -10.33
CA GLU A 6 -6.42 7.03 -11.11
C GLU A 6 -5.10 6.66 -10.42
N VAL A 7 -5.03 6.85 -9.09
CA VAL A 7 -3.84 6.47 -8.30
C VAL A 7 -3.68 4.96 -8.23
N ALA A 8 -4.76 4.21 -8.05
CA ALA A 8 -4.76 2.76 -8.00
C ALA A 8 -4.31 2.15 -9.34
N GLU A 9 -4.85 2.64 -10.46
CA GLU A 9 -4.42 2.24 -11.81
C GLU A 9 -2.93 2.52 -12.05
N HIS A 10 -2.42 3.63 -11.51
CA HIS A 10 -1.02 4.00 -11.68
C HIS A 10 -0.05 3.18 -10.80
N TYR A 11 -0.46 2.82 -9.58
CA TYR A 11 0.46 2.24 -8.59
C TYR A 11 0.25 0.76 -8.29
N PHE A 12 -0.94 0.17 -8.48
CA PHE A 12 -1.22 -1.17 -7.94
C PHE A 12 -0.34 -2.26 -8.54
N GLU A 13 -0.04 -2.20 -9.84
CA GLU A 13 0.89 -3.17 -10.46
C GLU A 13 2.29 -3.08 -9.83
N LYS A 14 2.79 -1.85 -9.65
CA LYS A 14 4.11 -1.60 -9.07
C LYS A 14 4.15 -1.95 -7.58
N LEU A 15 3.12 -1.60 -6.83
CA LEU A 15 2.96 -1.96 -5.42
C LEU A 15 2.90 -3.46 -5.24
N ASP A 16 2.28 -4.20 -6.16
CA ASP A 16 2.28 -5.66 -6.12
C ASP A 16 3.70 -6.21 -6.26
N ILE A 17 4.46 -5.77 -7.27
CA ILE A 17 5.83 -6.26 -7.45
C ILE A 17 6.71 -5.86 -6.25
N PHE A 18 6.58 -4.62 -5.78
CA PHE A 18 7.50 -4.06 -4.80
C PHE A 18 7.21 -4.52 -3.38
N THR A 19 5.94 -4.64 -2.98
CA THR A 19 5.60 -5.22 -1.68
C THR A 19 6.13 -6.64 -1.56
N LEU A 20 5.99 -7.47 -2.60
CA LEU A 20 6.58 -8.82 -2.62
C LEU A 20 8.11 -8.79 -2.48
N ALA A 21 8.78 -7.90 -3.22
CA ALA A 21 10.23 -7.77 -3.19
C ALA A 21 10.75 -7.36 -1.79
N ILE A 22 10.14 -6.36 -1.16
CA ILE A 22 10.57 -5.90 0.17
C ILE A 22 10.24 -6.93 1.25
N THR A 23 9.14 -7.66 1.14
CA THR A 23 8.85 -8.77 2.07
C THR A 23 9.97 -9.82 2.01
N ARG A 24 10.43 -10.18 0.80
CA ARG A 24 11.50 -11.17 0.63
C ARG A 24 12.87 -10.66 1.11
N ALA A 25 13.20 -9.40 0.83
CA ALA A 25 14.51 -8.84 1.13
C ALA A 25 14.64 -8.34 2.58
N HIS A 26 13.60 -7.70 3.10
CA HIS A 26 13.62 -6.99 4.39
C HIS A 26 12.74 -7.62 5.47
N GLY A 27 11.81 -8.52 5.13
CA GLY A 27 10.80 -9.02 6.07
C GLY A 27 11.33 -9.61 7.38
N LYS A 28 12.54 -10.20 7.38
CA LYS A 28 13.17 -10.71 8.61
C LYS A 28 13.57 -9.61 9.60
N ASN A 29 13.98 -8.44 9.09
CA ASN A 29 14.39 -7.29 9.90
C ASN A 29 13.23 -6.30 10.10
N HIS A 30 12.31 -6.26 9.14
CA HIS A 30 11.10 -5.44 9.10
C HIS A 30 9.87 -6.34 9.01
N PRO A 31 9.44 -6.98 10.12
CA PRO A 31 8.31 -7.92 10.11
C PRO A 31 7.01 -7.27 9.64
N GLU A 32 6.86 -5.95 9.77
CA GLU A 32 5.72 -5.20 9.25
C GLU A 32 5.60 -5.32 7.72
N ALA A 33 6.68 -5.60 6.99
CA ALA A 33 6.65 -5.78 5.54
C ALA A 33 5.81 -7.00 5.12
N PHE A 34 5.63 -8.01 5.97
CA PHE A 34 4.71 -9.12 5.71
C PHE A 34 3.25 -8.66 5.82
N GLU A 35 2.95 -7.85 6.83
CA GLU A 35 1.60 -7.32 7.04
C GLU A 35 1.21 -6.28 5.98
N VAL A 36 2.12 -5.40 5.59
CA VAL A 36 1.91 -4.45 4.48
C VAL A 36 1.56 -5.20 3.19
N ARG A 37 2.26 -6.29 2.89
CA ARG A 37 1.97 -7.13 1.71
C ARG A 37 0.58 -7.77 1.81
N SER A 38 0.22 -8.31 2.96
CA SER A 38 -1.09 -8.92 3.19
C SER A 38 -2.23 -7.91 2.98
N LEU A 39 -2.12 -6.74 3.62
CA LEU A 39 -3.10 -5.66 3.49
C LEU A 39 -3.22 -5.16 2.06
N PHE A 40 -2.09 -4.97 1.36
CA PHE A 40 -2.12 -4.56 -0.03
C PHE A 40 -2.83 -5.57 -0.94
N ASN A 41 -2.63 -6.87 -0.74
CA ASN A 41 -3.36 -7.90 -1.49
C ASN A 41 -4.88 -7.79 -1.26
N THR A 42 -5.31 -7.63 -0.01
CA THR A 42 -6.74 -7.44 0.30
C THR A 42 -7.30 -6.17 -0.34
N MET A 43 -6.54 -5.07 -0.33
CA MET A 43 -6.95 -3.84 -1.01
C MET A 43 -7.09 -4.03 -2.51
N LYS A 44 -6.14 -4.72 -3.14
CA LYS A 44 -6.16 -5.04 -4.57
C LYS A 44 -7.38 -5.88 -4.95
N GLU A 45 -7.69 -6.90 -4.15
CA GLU A 45 -8.88 -7.76 -4.34
C GLU A 45 -10.18 -6.93 -4.25
N LYS A 46 -10.37 -6.20 -3.14
CA LYS A 46 -11.56 -5.34 -2.93
C LYS A 46 -11.72 -4.28 -4.01
N THR A 47 -10.62 -3.69 -4.47
CA THR A 47 -10.64 -2.69 -5.56
C THR A 47 -11.04 -3.32 -6.89
N THR A 48 -10.55 -4.54 -7.16
CA THR A 48 -10.94 -5.29 -8.36
C THR A 48 -12.43 -5.65 -8.31
N GLU A 49 -12.93 -6.09 -7.16
CA GLU A 49 -14.35 -6.44 -6.95
C GLU A 49 -15.29 -5.22 -7.08
N ALA A 50 -14.87 -4.06 -6.59
CA ALA A 50 -15.63 -2.81 -6.73
C ALA A 50 -15.72 -2.33 -8.19
N GLY A 51 -14.77 -2.73 -9.04
CA GLY A 51 -14.68 -2.30 -10.44
C GLY A 51 -14.38 -0.81 -10.57
N THR A 52 -14.52 -0.28 -11.80
CA THR A 52 -14.13 1.10 -12.13
C THR A 52 -15.12 2.16 -11.64
N THR A 53 -16.36 1.77 -11.33
CA THR A 53 -17.44 2.69 -10.92
C THR A 53 -17.78 2.60 -9.43
N GLY A 54 -17.32 1.56 -8.73
CA GLY A 54 -17.54 1.37 -7.31
C GLY A 54 -16.40 1.95 -6.46
N LYS A 55 -16.73 2.46 -5.27
CA LYS A 55 -15.73 2.78 -4.25
C LYS A 55 -15.51 1.52 -3.40
N PRO A 56 -14.30 0.93 -3.36
CA PRO A 56 -14.03 -0.23 -2.51
C PRO A 56 -14.05 0.18 -1.03
N HIS A 57 -14.47 -0.73 -0.14
CA HIS A 57 -14.46 -0.50 1.30
C HIS A 57 -13.08 -0.82 1.90
N LEU A 58 -12.20 0.20 1.94
CA LEU A 58 -10.79 0.07 2.32
C LEU A 58 -10.42 0.76 3.65
N GLU A 59 -11.40 1.28 4.39
CA GLU A 59 -11.17 2.04 5.63
C GLU A 59 -10.34 1.24 6.65
N GLU A 60 -10.66 -0.05 6.81
CA GLU A 60 -9.94 -0.93 7.73
C GLU A 60 -8.50 -1.19 7.30
N GLU A 61 -8.27 -1.42 6.01
CA GLU A 61 -6.93 -1.68 5.48
C GLU A 61 -6.04 -0.45 5.61
N PHE A 62 -6.55 0.74 5.27
CA PHE A 62 -5.81 1.98 5.45
C PHE A 62 -5.53 2.31 6.92
N ALA A 63 -6.52 2.11 7.81
CA ALA A 63 -6.30 2.30 9.24
C ALA A 63 -5.20 1.37 9.79
N LYS A 64 -5.17 0.11 9.35
CA LYS A 64 -4.12 -0.85 9.73
C LYS A 64 -2.77 -0.45 9.12
N LEU A 65 -2.72 -0.08 7.84
CA LEU A 65 -1.50 0.39 7.19
C LEU A 65 -0.88 1.56 7.94
N ARG A 66 -1.66 2.61 8.24
CA ARG A 66 -1.20 3.75 9.04
C ARG A 66 -0.65 3.32 10.40
N LYS A 67 -1.30 2.37 11.08
CA LYS A 67 -0.82 1.88 12.38
C LYS A 67 0.52 1.15 12.28
N ILE A 68 0.64 0.17 11.38
CA ILE A 68 1.83 -0.71 11.32
C ILE A 68 3.05 0.00 10.71
N THR A 69 2.83 1.00 9.86
CA THR A 69 3.90 1.77 9.21
C THR A 69 4.24 3.07 9.95
N SER A 70 3.62 3.32 11.11
CA SER A 70 3.72 4.61 11.82
C SER A 70 3.42 5.79 10.89
N ASN A 71 2.26 5.76 10.23
CA ASN A 71 1.81 6.70 9.19
C ASN A 71 2.80 6.81 8.02
N TYR A 72 3.19 5.66 7.44
CA TYR A 72 4.09 5.56 6.29
C TYR A 72 5.48 6.17 6.55
N THR A 73 5.93 6.19 7.80
CA THR A 73 7.28 6.65 8.15
C THR A 73 8.32 5.69 7.58
N ILE A 74 9.25 6.21 6.81
CA ILE A 74 10.31 5.42 6.17
C ILE A 74 11.39 5.08 7.22
N PRO A 75 11.69 3.79 7.47
CA PRO A 75 12.79 3.41 8.36
C PRO A 75 14.15 3.86 7.83
N GLY A 76 15.12 4.10 8.73
CA GLY A 76 16.44 4.61 8.34
C GLY A 76 17.37 3.62 7.65
N ASP A 77 17.05 2.32 7.72
CA ASP A 77 17.88 1.19 7.30
C ASP A 77 17.27 0.37 6.13
N VAL A 78 16.30 0.95 5.42
CA VAL A 78 15.68 0.31 4.25
C VAL A 78 16.19 0.88 2.92
N CYS A 79 16.01 0.10 1.85
CA CYS A 79 16.38 0.53 0.50
C CYS A 79 15.32 1.47 -0.13
N GLY A 80 15.69 2.10 -1.25
CA GLY A 80 14.79 3.01 -1.98
C GLY A 80 13.48 2.37 -2.47
N THR A 81 13.47 1.05 -2.74
CA THR A 81 12.24 0.33 -3.10
C THR A 81 11.24 0.32 -1.94
N TYR A 82 11.72 0.13 -0.71
CA TYR A 82 10.89 0.14 0.49
C TYR A 82 10.30 1.52 0.74
N ALA A 83 11.14 2.56 0.67
CA ALA A 83 10.69 3.95 0.74
C ALA A 83 9.64 4.24 -0.33
N GLY A 84 9.85 3.75 -1.56
CA GLY A 84 8.91 3.88 -2.67
C GLY A 84 7.55 3.24 -2.38
N VAL A 85 7.52 2.05 -1.76
CA VAL A 85 6.26 1.39 -1.35
C VAL A 85 5.48 2.28 -0.38
N TYR A 86 6.14 2.83 0.64
CA TYR A 86 5.47 3.64 1.66
C TYR A 86 4.94 4.95 1.09
N ASN A 87 5.70 5.60 0.21
CA ASN A 87 5.24 6.80 -0.49
C ASN A 87 4.00 6.52 -1.36
N MET A 88 4.04 5.47 -2.20
CA MET A 88 2.89 5.11 -3.06
C MET A 88 1.65 4.73 -2.24
N LEU A 89 1.82 4.00 -1.13
CA LEU A 89 0.70 3.68 -0.24
C LEU A 89 0.14 4.92 0.46
N SER A 90 0.98 5.87 0.87
CA SER A 90 0.53 7.13 1.46
C SER A 90 -0.25 7.98 0.46
N GLU A 91 0.20 8.07 -0.79
CA GLU A 91 -0.54 8.78 -1.85
C GLU A 91 -1.88 8.12 -2.15
N THR A 92 -1.92 6.78 -2.15
CA THR A 92 -3.16 6.02 -2.34
C THR A 92 -4.14 6.26 -1.17
N ASP A 93 -3.64 6.29 0.07
CA ASP A 93 -4.44 6.59 1.27
C ASP A 93 -5.04 8.00 1.21
N HIS A 94 -4.23 8.99 0.85
CA HIS A 94 -4.72 10.36 0.67
C HIS A 94 -5.80 10.45 -0.43
N ALA A 95 -5.58 9.80 -1.59
CA ALA A 95 -6.54 9.80 -2.68
C ALA A 95 -7.86 9.09 -2.33
N TYR A 96 -7.83 8.10 -1.44
CA TYR A 96 -9.03 7.40 -0.96
C TYR A 96 -9.93 8.26 -0.06
N HIS A 97 -9.31 9.16 0.72
CA HIS A 97 -9.97 10.02 1.72
C HIS A 97 -10.23 11.45 1.23
N ALA A 98 -9.77 11.82 0.03
CA ALA A 98 -10.06 13.10 -0.63
C ALA A 98 -11.50 13.15 -1.17
#